data_AF-X0VGY9-F1
#
_entry.id   AF-X0VGY9-F1
#
_cell.length_a   1.000
_cell.length_b   1.000
_cell.length_c   1.000
_cell.angle_alpha   90.00
_cell.angle_beta   90.00
_cell.angle_gamma   90.00
#
_symmetry.space_group_name_H-M   'P 1'
#
loop_
_entity.id
_entity.type
_entity.pdbx_description
1 polymer ?
#
loop_
_entity_poly.entity_id
_entity_poly.type
_entity_poly.pdbx_seq_one_letter_code
_entity_poly.pdbx_strand_id
1 'polypeptide(L)'
;LEERLVGRITQEEVIDPKTGKVLVELGEEIDEKSAKKISEAGIKEVKVRSVLTCRAEHGICAKCYGKDMATGKLANIGEAVGVIAAQSIGEPGTQLTLRTFHTGGVKISGEDITLGLPRVEQLFEVRKPKKQAVISEINGIVEEIITENNHKKQVVINPETSKENKDPVEEKKKIYNISPDLRLIVEKGQKIRAGERLTVGFIDPHDILKIQGIKAVQEYLLKEIQAVYRSQGVKINDKHIETIIRQIARLNMIYVRSARDSELLSGE
;
A
#
# COMPACT_ATOMS: atom_id res chain seq x y z
N LEU A 1 15.72 -2.90 -4.63
CA LEU A 1 14.88 -3.91 -5.32
C LEU A 1 15.27 -5.31 -4.85
N GLU A 2 16.57 -5.62 -4.91
CA GLU A 2 17.16 -6.91 -4.49
C GLU A 2 16.62 -7.46 -3.17
N GLU A 3 16.74 -6.73 -2.06
CA GLU A 3 16.27 -7.18 -0.73
C GLU A 3 14.78 -7.58 -0.69
N ARG A 4 13.94 -7.01 -1.57
CA ARG A 4 12.50 -7.31 -1.63
C ARG A 4 12.17 -8.54 -2.48
N LEU A 5 13.04 -8.89 -3.43
CA LEU A 5 12.83 -10.02 -4.35
C LEU A 5 13.33 -11.34 -3.78
N VAL A 6 14.39 -11.32 -2.97
CA VAL A 6 15.02 -12.53 -2.45
C VAL A 6 14.01 -13.40 -1.69
N GLY A 7 13.92 -14.67 -2.09
CA GLY A 7 13.04 -15.66 -1.48
C GLY A 7 11.55 -15.52 -1.86
N ARG A 8 11.23 -14.73 -2.90
CA ARG A 8 9.91 -14.72 -3.54
C ARG A 8 9.91 -15.60 -4.78
N ILE A 9 8.73 -16.03 -5.20
CA ILE A 9 8.54 -16.81 -6.43
C ILE A 9 7.99 -15.91 -7.52
N THR A 10 8.53 -16.02 -8.73
CA THR A 10 8.09 -15.26 -9.90
C THR A 10 6.67 -15.63 -10.31
N GLN A 11 5.91 -14.63 -10.76
CA GLN A 11 4.59 -14.84 -11.36
C GLN A 11 4.65 -14.80 -12.90
N GLU A 12 5.70 -14.21 -13.47
CA GLU A 12 5.96 -14.13 -14.91
C GLU A 12 7.46 -14.32 -15.15
N GLU A 13 7.83 -14.73 -16.37
CA GLU A 13 9.22 -14.83 -16.78
C GLU A 13 9.88 -13.45 -16.75
N VAL A 14 11.07 -13.38 -16.16
CA VAL A 14 11.82 -12.11 -16.07
C VAL A 14 12.84 -12.10 -17.20
N ILE A 15 12.59 -11.25 -18.20
CA ILE A 15 13.42 -11.15 -19.41
C ILE A 15 14.31 -9.90 -19.29
N ASP A 16 15.58 -10.04 -19.62
CA ASP A 16 16.50 -8.91 -19.72
C ASP A 16 16.13 -8.05 -20.95
N PRO A 17 15.80 -6.75 -20.79
CA PRO A 17 15.42 -5.88 -21.89
C PRO A 17 16.54 -5.65 -22.92
N LYS A 18 17.81 -5.86 -22.55
CA LYS A 18 18.96 -5.62 -23.45
C LYS A 18 19.34 -6.86 -24.24
N THR A 19 19.32 -8.03 -23.60
CA THR A 19 19.81 -9.28 -24.21
C THR A 19 18.70 -10.20 -24.70
N GLY A 20 17.45 -9.96 -24.28
CA GLY A 20 16.32 -10.82 -24.59
C GLY A 20 16.40 -12.20 -23.92
N LYS A 21 17.37 -12.42 -23.01
CA LYS A 21 17.53 -13.68 -22.29
C LYS A 21 16.60 -13.73 -21.08
N VAL A 22 16.03 -14.90 -20.82
CA VAL A 22 15.29 -15.18 -19.59
C VAL A 22 16.27 -15.25 -18.42
N LEU A 23 16.09 -14.37 -17.43
CA LEU A 23 16.90 -14.33 -16.21
C LEU A 23 16.39 -15.28 -15.14
N VAL A 24 15.06 -15.41 -15.03
CA VAL A 24 14.35 -16.28 -14.08
C VAL A 24 13.09 -16.79 -14.76
N GLU A 25 12.85 -18.10 -14.68
CA GLU A 25 11.69 -18.75 -15.28
C GLU A 25 10.40 -18.50 -14.48
N LEU A 26 9.26 -18.84 -15.10
CA LEU A 26 7.95 -18.77 -14.45
C LEU A 26 7.87 -19.73 -13.25
N GLY A 27 7.60 -19.20 -12.07
CA GLY A 27 7.36 -20.01 -10.87
C GLY A 27 8.64 -20.50 -10.19
N GLU A 28 9.80 -19.98 -10.59
CA GLU A 28 11.09 -20.20 -9.95
C GLU A 28 11.27 -19.27 -8.74
N GLU A 29 12.05 -19.72 -7.75
CA GLU A 29 12.43 -18.90 -6.60
C GLU A 29 13.54 -17.92 -6.98
N ILE A 30 13.39 -16.66 -6.57
CA ILE A 30 14.41 -15.63 -6.78
C ILE A 30 15.46 -15.74 -5.67
N ASP A 31 16.59 -16.35 -6.02
CA ASP A 31 17.79 -16.36 -5.18
C ASP A 31 18.54 -15.03 -5.22
N GLU A 32 19.49 -14.82 -4.29
CA GLU A 32 20.35 -13.64 -4.24
C GLU A 32 21.13 -13.41 -5.55
N LYS A 33 21.58 -14.49 -6.20
CA LYS A 33 22.28 -14.42 -7.49
C LYS A 33 21.35 -13.91 -8.59
N SER A 34 20.13 -14.45 -8.65
CA SER A 34 19.13 -14.04 -9.62
C SER A 34 18.64 -12.61 -9.37
N ALA A 35 18.47 -12.22 -8.10
CA ALA A 35 18.11 -10.85 -7.71
C ALA A 35 19.17 -9.83 -8.17
N LYS A 36 20.46 -10.13 -8.02
CA LYS A 36 21.56 -9.27 -8.51
C LYS A 36 21.52 -9.12 -10.03
N LYS A 37 21.35 -10.21 -10.78
CA LYS A 37 21.21 -10.16 -12.24
C LYS A 37 20.04 -9.28 -12.69
N ILE A 38 18.90 -9.37 -12.01
CA ILE A 38 17.71 -8.54 -12.30
C ILE A 38 18.02 -7.06 -12.06
N SER A 39 18.73 -6.75 -10.98
CA SER A 39 19.15 -5.39 -10.62
C SER A 39 20.14 -4.82 -11.65
N GLU A 40 21.13 -5.60 -12.07
CA GLU A 40 22.13 -5.24 -13.07
C GLU A 40 21.54 -5.05 -14.48
N ALA A 41 20.49 -5.80 -14.81
CA ALA A 41 19.72 -5.63 -16.05
C ALA A 41 18.95 -4.30 -16.10
N GLY A 42 18.82 -3.59 -14.98
CA GLY A 42 18.13 -2.30 -14.89
C GLY A 42 16.60 -2.43 -14.83
N ILE A 43 16.09 -3.60 -14.45
CA ILE A 43 14.65 -3.86 -14.32
C ILE A 43 14.15 -3.18 -13.04
N LYS A 44 13.11 -2.34 -13.15
CA LYS A 44 12.56 -1.58 -12.01
C LYS A 44 11.43 -2.32 -11.28
N GLU A 45 10.68 -3.15 -12.00
CA GLU A 45 9.48 -3.81 -11.51
C GLU A 45 9.47 -5.27 -11.92
N VAL A 46 9.09 -6.15 -11.00
CA VAL A 46 9.00 -7.61 -11.22
C VAL A 46 7.69 -8.08 -10.61
N LYS A 47 6.93 -8.88 -11.36
CA LYS A 47 5.72 -9.51 -10.85
C LYS A 47 6.07 -10.79 -10.09
N VAL A 48 5.76 -10.79 -8.80
CA VAL A 48 6.00 -11.93 -7.90
C VAL A 48 4.68 -12.42 -7.33
N ARG A 49 4.65 -13.70 -6.94
CA ARG A 49 3.55 -14.24 -6.14
C ARG A 49 3.60 -13.61 -4.75
N SER A 50 2.44 -13.14 -4.29
CA SER A 50 2.28 -12.56 -2.96
C SER A 50 1.27 -13.36 -2.13
N VAL A 51 1.41 -13.25 -0.81
CA VAL A 51 0.46 -13.78 0.17
C VAL A 51 -0.92 -13.17 -0.03
N LEU A 52 -0.99 -11.87 -0.39
CA LEU A 52 -2.24 -11.12 -0.58
C LEU A 52 -3.12 -11.70 -1.70
N THR A 53 -2.50 -12.23 -2.75
CA THR A 53 -3.18 -12.78 -3.93
C THR A 53 -3.41 -14.29 -3.86
N CYS A 54 -3.08 -14.93 -2.74
CA CYS A 54 -3.20 -16.36 -2.61
C CYS A 54 -4.69 -16.76 -2.52
N ARG A 55 -5.09 -17.77 -3.32
CA ARG A 55 -6.46 -18.28 -3.40
C ARG A 55 -6.73 -19.50 -2.52
N ALA A 56 -5.78 -19.86 -1.65
CA ALA A 56 -6.01 -20.94 -0.70
C ALA A 56 -7.12 -20.54 0.27
N GLU A 57 -8.14 -21.39 0.42
CA GLU A 57 -9.30 -21.18 1.30
C GLU A 57 -8.87 -21.02 2.75
N HIS A 58 -8.03 -21.95 3.21
CA HIS A 58 -7.46 -21.93 4.56
C HIS A 58 -5.94 -21.81 4.47
N GLY A 59 -5.40 -20.74 5.03
CA GLY A 59 -3.96 -20.48 5.07
C GLY A 59 -3.38 -19.93 3.77
N ILE A 60 -2.12 -20.27 3.51
CA ILE A 60 -1.30 -19.71 2.44
C ILE A 60 -0.53 -20.86 1.78
N CYS A 61 -0.54 -20.97 0.45
CA CYS A 61 0.27 -21.96 -0.23
C CYS A 61 1.77 -21.62 -0.16
N ALA A 62 2.63 -22.64 -0.10
CA ALA A 62 4.08 -22.48 -0.04
C ALA A 62 4.62 -21.59 -1.18
N LYS A 63 4.03 -21.67 -2.38
CA LYS A 63 4.46 -20.85 -3.53
C LYS A 63 4.16 -19.35 -3.40
N CYS A 64 3.12 -18.96 -2.68
CA CYS A 64 2.78 -17.55 -2.46
C CYS A 64 3.54 -16.95 -1.27
N TYR A 65 3.88 -17.77 -0.28
CA TYR A 65 4.72 -17.36 0.84
C TYR A 65 6.20 -17.29 0.44
N GLY A 66 6.66 -18.29 -0.32
CA GLY A 66 8.03 -18.44 -0.78
C GLY A 66 8.94 -19.02 0.29
N LYS A 67 10.15 -18.47 0.37
CA LYS A 67 11.21 -18.88 1.29
C LYS A 67 10.84 -18.57 2.74
N ASP A 68 11.09 -19.49 3.65
CA ASP A 68 11.16 -19.18 5.08
C ASP A 68 12.47 -18.44 5.39
N MET A 69 12.35 -17.31 6.10
CA MET A 69 13.45 -16.43 6.43
C MET A 69 14.36 -17.00 7.53
N ALA A 70 13.85 -17.94 8.35
CA ALA A 70 14.63 -18.56 9.41
C ALA A 70 15.49 -19.70 8.88
N THR A 71 14.91 -20.61 8.10
CA THR A 71 15.62 -21.78 7.55
C THR A 71 16.33 -21.50 6.23
N GLY A 72 15.95 -20.44 5.52
CA GLY A 72 16.50 -20.13 4.20
C GLY A 72 16.13 -21.15 3.12
N LYS A 73 15.05 -21.92 3.31
CA LYS A 73 14.51 -22.87 2.34
C LYS A 73 13.06 -22.50 2.01
N LEU A 74 12.48 -23.13 1.00
CA LEU A 74 11.06 -23.00 0.72
C LEU A 74 10.24 -23.43 1.96
N ALA A 75 9.20 -22.67 2.31
CA ALA A 75 8.39 -22.96 3.50
C ALA A 75 7.72 -24.34 3.42
N ASN A 76 7.67 -25.01 4.56
CA ASN A 76 7.12 -26.36 4.64
C ASN A 76 5.60 -26.33 4.79
N ILE A 77 4.94 -27.38 4.30
CA ILE A 77 3.50 -27.55 4.53
C ILE A 77 3.27 -27.78 6.03
N GLY A 78 2.35 -27.01 6.62
CA GLY A 78 2.04 -27.05 8.06
C GLY A 78 2.79 -26.01 8.90
N GLU A 79 3.64 -25.19 8.30
CA GLU A 79 4.35 -24.12 9.00
C GLU A 79 3.40 -23.00 9.47
N ALA A 80 3.55 -22.57 10.73
CA ALA A 80 2.70 -21.57 11.37
C ALA A 80 3.09 -20.14 10.98
N VAL A 81 3.08 -19.84 9.68
CA VAL A 81 3.54 -18.56 9.10
C VAL A 81 2.83 -17.32 9.68
N GLY A 82 1.57 -17.47 10.12
CA GLY A 82 0.83 -16.40 10.79
C GLY A 82 1.40 -16.02 12.16
N VAL A 83 1.80 -17.02 12.96
CA VAL A 83 2.42 -16.79 14.28
C VAL A 83 3.81 -16.17 14.10
N ILE A 84 4.59 -16.68 13.14
CA ILE A 84 5.92 -16.15 12.80
C ILE A 84 5.81 -14.68 12.37
N ALA A 85 4.82 -14.36 11.51
CA ALA A 85 4.57 -13.00 11.08
C ALA A 85 4.16 -12.08 12.24
N ALA A 86 3.27 -12.55 13.12
CA ALA A 86 2.83 -11.77 14.28
C ALA A 86 3.99 -11.47 15.24
N GLN A 87 4.84 -12.45 15.53
CA GLN A 87 6.03 -12.25 16.38
C GLN A 87 7.03 -11.28 15.75
N SER A 88 7.30 -11.45 14.45
CA SER A 88 8.24 -10.62 13.69
C SER A 88 7.84 -9.14 13.61
N ILE A 89 6.56 -8.84 13.83
CA ILE A 89 6.00 -7.47 13.88
C ILE A 89 5.86 -6.99 15.32
N GLY A 90 5.40 -7.88 16.22
CA GLY A 90 5.11 -7.59 17.62
C GLY A 90 6.35 -7.34 18.47
N GLU A 91 7.38 -8.18 18.36
CA GLU A 91 8.63 -8.03 19.15
C GLU A 91 9.32 -6.69 18.86
N PRO A 92 9.55 -6.27 17.59
CA PRO A 92 10.07 -4.93 17.36
C PRO A 92 9.08 -3.85 17.80
N GLY A 93 7.77 -4.11 17.72
CA GLY A 93 6.73 -3.19 18.15
C GLY A 93 6.83 -2.81 19.63
N THR A 94 7.05 -3.78 20.53
CA THR A 94 7.25 -3.48 21.97
C THR A 94 8.50 -2.62 22.19
N GLN A 95 9.55 -2.85 21.41
CA GLN A 95 10.78 -2.05 21.44
C GLN A 95 10.57 -0.60 20.95
N LEU A 96 9.69 -0.38 19.97
CA LEU A 96 9.35 0.96 19.49
C LEU A 96 8.72 1.82 20.59
N THR A 97 7.88 1.21 21.42
CA THR A 97 7.23 1.89 22.54
C THR A 97 8.28 2.44 23.52
N LEU A 98 9.29 1.65 23.86
CA LEU A 98 10.36 2.07 24.77
C LEU A 98 11.20 3.23 24.19
N ARG A 99 11.58 3.16 22.90
CA ARG A 99 12.41 4.21 22.26
C ARG A 99 11.71 5.55 22.11
N THR A 100 10.39 5.54 21.91
CA THR A 100 9.58 6.75 21.73
C THR A 100 9.59 7.62 23.00
N PHE A 101 9.60 7.02 24.19
CA PHE A 101 9.66 7.77 25.45
C PHE A 101 11.00 8.48 25.69
N HIS A 102 12.09 7.99 25.10
CA HIS A 102 13.44 8.49 25.37
C HIS A 102 13.85 9.62 24.42
N THR A 103 13.20 9.70 23.25
CA THR A 103 13.41 10.76 22.23
C THR A 103 12.40 11.91 22.33
N GLY A 104 11.39 11.78 23.19
CA GLY A 104 10.27 12.74 23.34
C GLY A 104 10.62 14.18 23.74
N GLY A 105 11.89 14.50 24.00
CA GLY A 105 12.36 15.85 24.32
C GLY A 105 12.83 16.69 23.14
N VAL A 106 13.06 16.11 21.96
CA VAL A 106 13.57 16.83 20.78
C VAL A 106 12.45 16.96 19.76
N LYS A 107 11.90 18.18 19.60
CA LYS A 107 11.09 18.53 18.43
C LYS A 107 11.99 18.42 17.20
N ILE A 108 12.00 17.26 16.56
CA ILE A 108 12.48 17.15 15.19
C ILE A 108 11.49 17.97 14.35
N SER A 109 11.98 19.12 13.91
CA SER A 109 11.26 20.13 13.16
C SER A 109 10.54 19.55 11.95
N GLY A 110 9.20 19.58 11.96
CA GLY A 110 8.41 19.73 10.73
C GLY A 110 7.37 18.67 10.40
N GLU A 111 7.48 17.42 10.87
CA GLU A 111 6.52 16.36 10.55
C GLU A 111 6.18 15.51 11.79
N ASP A 112 4.91 15.13 11.91
CA ASP A 112 4.28 14.61 13.14
C ASP A 112 5.05 13.47 13.83
N ILE A 113 5.15 13.59 15.15
CA ILE A 113 5.68 12.62 16.13
C ILE A 113 4.92 11.27 16.12
N THR A 114 3.91 11.09 15.27
CA THR A 114 3.18 9.81 15.13
C THR A 114 4.04 8.67 14.56
N LEU A 115 5.31 8.87 14.24
CA LEU A 115 6.21 7.91 13.57
C LEU A 115 6.60 6.64 14.38
N GLY A 116 5.90 6.31 15.46
CA GLY A 116 6.14 5.14 16.31
C GLY A 116 5.04 4.08 16.24
N LEU A 117 4.91 3.27 17.29
CA LEU A 117 3.89 2.21 17.39
C LEU A 117 2.44 2.71 17.23
N PRO A 118 2.03 3.89 17.75
CA PRO A 118 0.64 4.35 17.61
C PRO A 118 0.19 4.48 16.15
N ARG A 119 1.10 4.78 15.23
CA ARG A 119 0.78 4.81 13.80
C ARG A 119 0.65 3.43 13.20
N VAL A 120 1.48 2.48 13.61
CA VAL A 120 1.38 1.07 13.19
C VAL A 120 0.04 0.48 13.65
N GLU A 121 -0.34 0.72 14.90
CA GLU A 121 -1.65 0.32 15.46
C GLU A 121 -2.80 0.93 14.65
N GLN A 122 -2.74 2.25 14.40
CA GLN A 122 -3.74 2.96 13.61
C GLN A 122 -3.91 2.35 12.20
N LEU A 123 -2.80 1.95 11.56
CA LEU A 123 -2.79 1.35 10.23
C LEU A 123 -3.38 -0.08 10.24
N PHE A 124 -3.03 -0.92 11.21
CA PHE A 124 -3.59 -2.28 11.34
C PHE A 124 -5.08 -2.28 11.66
N GLU A 125 -5.55 -1.32 12.45
CA GLU A 125 -6.97 -1.16 12.75
C GLU A 125 -7.73 -0.39 11.66
N VAL A 126 -7.03 0.13 10.65
CA VAL A 126 -7.62 0.92 9.56
C VAL A 126 -8.42 2.11 10.11
N ARG A 127 -7.91 2.77 11.15
CA ARG A 127 -8.58 3.93 11.76
C ARG A 127 -8.29 5.21 10.97
N LYS A 128 -9.26 6.12 10.95
CA LYS A 128 -9.12 7.44 10.33
C LYS A 128 -7.98 8.23 10.98
N PRO A 129 -7.06 8.82 10.19
CA PRO A 129 -5.99 9.65 10.72
C PRO A 129 -6.49 10.99 11.27
N LYS A 130 -5.80 11.50 12.31
CA LYS A 130 -6.09 12.82 12.88
C LYS A 130 -5.87 13.95 11.86
N LYS A 131 -4.81 13.85 11.04
CA LYS A 131 -4.53 14.77 9.93
C LYS A 131 -4.74 14.05 8.60
N GLN A 132 -6.00 13.98 8.18
CA GLN A 132 -6.37 13.36 6.90
C GLN A 132 -5.99 14.28 5.73
N ALA A 133 -5.27 13.72 4.77
CA ALA A 133 -5.01 14.37 3.50
C ALA A 133 -6.23 14.22 2.58
N VAL A 134 -6.55 15.26 1.83
CA VAL A 134 -7.54 15.20 0.75
C VAL A 134 -6.87 14.57 -0.46
N ILE A 135 -7.50 13.57 -1.08
CA ILE A 135 -7.02 12.90 -2.29
C ILE A 135 -7.94 13.18 -3.48
N SER A 136 -7.38 13.13 -4.68
CA SER A 136 -8.17 13.21 -5.91
C SER A 136 -8.95 11.93 -6.14
N GLU A 137 -10.19 12.04 -6.60
CA GLU A 137 -11.03 10.91 -7.02
C GLU A 137 -10.99 10.68 -8.53
N ILE A 138 -10.49 11.65 -9.29
CA ILE A 138 -10.46 11.63 -10.75
C ILE A 138 -9.04 11.84 -11.27
N ASN A 139 -8.76 11.33 -12.47
CA ASN A 139 -7.56 11.67 -13.21
C ASN A 139 -7.81 13.00 -13.93
N GLY A 140 -6.89 13.95 -13.83
CA GLY A 140 -7.10 15.24 -14.45
C GLY A 140 -6.00 16.24 -14.21
N ILE A 141 -6.27 17.49 -14.58
CA ILE A 141 -5.38 18.62 -14.43
C ILE A 141 -5.97 19.58 -13.41
N VAL A 142 -5.14 20.08 -12.49
CA VAL A 142 -5.53 21.16 -11.57
C VAL A 142 -5.77 22.41 -12.38
N GLU A 143 -7.03 22.84 -12.50
CA GLU A 143 -7.41 24.00 -13.28
C GLU A 143 -7.25 25.28 -12.46
N GLU A 144 -7.80 25.28 -11.24
CA GLU A 144 -7.81 26.44 -10.37
C GLU A 144 -7.68 26.04 -8.90
N ILE A 145 -6.96 26.89 -8.17
CA ILE A 145 -6.84 26.84 -6.72
C ILE A 145 -7.42 28.16 -6.21
N ILE A 146 -8.67 28.12 -5.74
CA ILE A 146 -9.38 29.29 -5.24
C ILE A 146 -9.09 29.39 -3.76
N THR A 147 -8.48 30.49 -3.34
CA THR A 147 -8.33 30.83 -1.92
C THR A 147 -9.20 32.03 -1.65
N GLU A 148 -10.41 31.81 -1.12
CA GLU A 148 -11.29 32.91 -0.75
C GLU A 148 -10.84 33.54 0.58
N ASN A 149 -11.07 34.84 0.74
CA ASN A 149 -10.82 35.61 1.97
C ASN A 149 -11.51 34.99 3.21
N ASN A 150 -12.50 34.12 2.99
CA ASN A 150 -13.25 33.39 4.02
C ASN A 150 -12.58 32.07 4.47
N HIS A 151 -11.26 31.96 4.27
CA HIS A 151 -10.41 30.83 4.71
C HIS A 151 -10.74 29.47 4.04
N LYS A 152 -11.63 29.42 3.04
CA LYS A 152 -11.89 28.19 2.28
C LYS A 152 -10.92 28.10 1.11
N LYS A 153 -10.16 27.00 1.05
CA LYS A 153 -9.34 26.64 -0.11
C LYS A 153 -10.14 25.64 -0.95
N GLN A 154 -10.28 25.90 -2.24
CA GLN A 154 -10.90 24.97 -3.17
C GLN A 154 -9.92 24.62 -4.27
N VAL A 155 -9.86 23.32 -4.61
CA VAL A 155 -9.09 22.82 -5.75
C VAL A 155 -10.08 22.27 -6.76
N VAL A 156 -10.05 22.81 -7.98
CA VAL A 156 -10.88 22.36 -9.09
C VAL A 156 -10.03 21.50 -10.01
N ILE A 157 -10.44 20.24 -10.19
CA ILE A 157 -9.77 19.30 -11.08
C ILE A 157 -10.65 19.10 -12.32
N ASN A 158 -10.06 19.36 -13.48
CA ASN A 158 -10.69 19.11 -14.76
C ASN A 158 -10.23 17.75 -15.30
N PRO A 159 -11.14 16.82 -15.63
CA PRO A 159 -10.78 15.49 -16.09
C PRO A 159 -10.02 15.51 -17.42
N GLU A 160 -9.00 14.67 -17.54
CA GLU A 160 -8.25 14.50 -18.79
C GLU A 160 -8.97 13.46 -19.67
N THR A 161 -9.91 13.92 -20.49
CA THR A 161 -10.66 13.02 -21.38
C THR A 161 -9.73 12.44 -22.44
N SER A 162 -9.43 11.14 -22.33
CA SER A 162 -8.84 10.37 -23.44
C SER A 162 -9.93 10.20 -24.50
N LYS A 163 -9.73 10.76 -25.70
CA LYS A 163 -10.71 10.80 -26.81
C LYS A 163 -11.15 9.43 -27.37
N GLU A 164 -10.87 8.31 -26.70
CA GLU A 164 -11.00 6.96 -27.28
C GLU A 164 -12.19 6.12 -26.76
N ASN A 165 -12.82 6.46 -25.64
CA ASN A 165 -13.99 5.70 -25.18
C ASN A 165 -15.30 6.43 -25.48
N LYS A 166 -16.09 5.84 -26.40
CA LYS A 166 -17.43 6.25 -26.83
C LYS A 166 -18.51 5.90 -25.79
N ASP A 167 -18.33 6.34 -24.55
CA ASP A 167 -19.42 6.40 -23.58
C ASP A 167 -19.43 7.82 -22.99
N PRO A 168 -20.52 8.60 -23.16
CA PRO A 168 -20.61 9.97 -22.67
C PRO A 168 -20.91 9.94 -21.17
N VAL A 169 -19.92 9.56 -20.37
CA VAL A 169 -19.90 10.00 -18.98
C VAL A 169 -19.30 11.39 -19.02
N GLU A 170 -20.16 12.41 -18.96
CA GLU A 170 -19.74 13.78 -18.65
C GLU A 170 -18.99 13.73 -17.32
N GLU A 171 -17.66 13.59 -17.37
CA GLU A 171 -16.84 13.77 -16.18
C GLU A 171 -16.92 15.26 -15.84
N LYS A 172 -17.86 15.60 -14.96
CA LYS A 172 -18.03 16.95 -14.45
C LYS A 172 -16.79 17.34 -13.67
N LYS A 173 -16.36 18.60 -13.81
CA LYS A 173 -15.29 19.19 -12.99
C LYS A 173 -15.56 18.89 -11.52
N LYS A 174 -14.53 18.43 -10.81
CA LYS A 174 -14.66 18.04 -9.40
C LYS A 174 -14.01 19.09 -8.51
N ILE A 175 -14.79 19.58 -7.56
CA ILE A 175 -14.39 20.63 -6.62
C ILE A 175 -14.09 19.99 -5.27
N TYR A 176 -12.85 20.15 -4.80
CA TYR A 176 -12.39 19.67 -3.50
C TYR A 176 -12.32 20.83 -2.52
N ASN A 177 -13.15 20.79 -1.48
CA ASN A 177 -13.10 21.74 -0.39
C ASN A 177 -12.02 21.32 0.60
N ILE A 178 -11.06 22.20 0.85
CA ILE A 178 -9.89 21.93 1.68
C ILE A 178 -9.91 22.88 2.88
N SER A 179 -9.74 22.31 4.07
CA SER A 179 -9.66 23.07 5.31
C SER A 179 -8.47 24.04 5.26
N PRO A 180 -8.63 25.28 5.76
CA PRO A 180 -7.58 26.30 5.73
C PRO A 180 -6.25 25.85 6.36
N ASP A 181 -6.34 25.04 7.42
CA ASP A 181 -5.21 24.51 8.18
C ASP A 181 -4.32 23.57 7.38
N LEU A 182 -4.86 22.96 6.31
CA LEU A 182 -4.13 22.05 5.45
C LEU A 182 -3.31 22.83 4.42
N ARG A 183 -2.03 22.45 4.30
CA ARG A 183 -1.14 22.95 3.26
C ARG A 183 -1.35 22.13 1.99
N LEU A 184 -1.46 22.83 0.86
CA LEU A 184 -1.53 22.21 -0.47
C LEU A 184 -0.14 21.74 -0.89
N ILE A 185 -0.08 20.61 -1.60
CA ILE A 185 1.16 20.10 -2.20
C ILE A 185 1.13 20.14 -3.74
N VAL A 186 -0.01 20.55 -4.32
CA VAL A 186 -0.25 20.55 -5.75
C VAL A 186 -0.27 21.96 -6.33
N GLU A 187 0.17 22.09 -7.57
CA GLU A 187 0.24 23.36 -8.30
C GLU A 187 -0.79 23.44 -9.43
N LYS A 188 -1.17 24.65 -9.82
CA LYS A 188 -2.06 24.88 -10.97
C LYS A 188 -1.38 24.36 -12.26
N GLY A 189 -2.11 23.58 -13.04
CA GLY A 189 -1.61 22.93 -14.26
C GLY A 189 -0.96 21.56 -14.03
N GLN A 190 -0.82 21.10 -12.79
CA GLN A 190 -0.27 19.78 -12.50
C GLN A 190 -1.25 18.67 -12.93
N LYS A 191 -0.71 17.63 -13.57
CA LYS A 191 -1.45 16.38 -13.82
C LYS A 191 -1.50 15.54 -12.55
N ILE A 192 -2.70 15.12 -12.17
CA ILE A 192 -2.96 14.36 -10.95
C ILE A 192 -3.69 13.08 -11.32
N ARG A 193 -3.32 11.98 -10.65
CA ARG A 193 -4.02 10.70 -10.77
C ARG A 193 -5.05 10.52 -9.66
N ALA A 194 -6.10 9.75 -9.95
CA ALA A 194 -7.05 9.33 -8.93
C ALA A 194 -6.30 8.57 -7.81
N GLY A 195 -6.54 8.97 -6.56
CA GLY A 195 -5.88 8.49 -5.34
C GLY A 195 -4.66 9.32 -4.89
N GLU A 196 -4.22 10.30 -5.69
CA GLU A 196 -3.07 11.15 -5.34
C GLU A 196 -3.45 12.26 -4.36
N ARG A 197 -2.50 12.62 -3.49
CA ARG A 197 -2.72 13.62 -2.42
C ARG A 197 -2.73 15.04 -2.99
N LEU A 198 -3.70 15.83 -2.55
CA LEU A 198 -3.80 17.28 -2.82
C LEU A 198 -3.20 18.12 -1.68
N THR A 199 -3.21 17.57 -0.45
CA THR A 199 -2.74 18.25 0.75
C THR A 199 -1.72 17.43 1.52
N VAL A 200 -0.97 18.10 2.41
CA VAL A 200 -0.12 17.45 3.41
C VAL A 200 -1.01 16.65 4.40
N GLY A 201 -0.55 15.46 4.78
CA GLY A 201 -1.22 14.59 5.75
C GLY A 201 -1.19 13.12 5.36
N PHE A 202 -1.93 12.32 6.13
CA PHE A 202 -2.07 10.89 5.94
C PHE A 202 -3.33 10.56 5.16
N ILE A 203 -3.25 9.59 4.24
CA ILE A 203 -4.41 9.16 3.48
C ILE A 203 -5.27 8.22 4.36
N ASP A 204 -6.59 8.38 4.31
CA ASP A 204 -7.53 7.41 4.88
C ASP A 204 -7.63 6.19 3.94
N PRO A 205 -7.33 4.97 4.41
CA PRO A 205 -7.50 3.75 3.64
C PRO A 205 -8.89 3.58 3.01
N HIS A 206 -9.96 4.11 3.64
CA HIS A 206 -11.31 4.03 3.10
C HIS A 206 -11.50 4.86 1.83
N ASP A 207 -10.80 5.97 1.70
CA ASP A 207 -10.88 6.79 0.49
C ASP A 207 -10.17 6.08 -0.67
N ILE A 208 -9.01 5.46 -0.40
CA ILE A 208 -8.30 4.61 -1.37
C ILE A 208 -9.19 3.43 -1.80
N LEU A 209 -9.89 2.78 -0.86
CA LEU A 209 -10.76 1.65 -1.15
C LEU A 209 -11.86 2.03 -2.14
N LYS A 210 -12.49 3.20 -1.96
CA LYS A 210 -13.56 3.68 -2.84
C LYS A 210 -13.06 4.03 -4.25
N ILE A 211 -11.84 4.53 -4.37
CA ILE A 211 -11.31 5.08 -5.63
C ILE A 211 -10.54 4.01 -6.43
N GLN A 212 -9.64 3.27 -5.77
CA GLN A 212 -8.68 2.37 -6.42
C GLN A 212 -8.90 0.89 -6.07
N GLY A 213 -9.76 0.59 -5.10
CA GLY A 213 -10.09 -0.78 -4.69
C GLY A 213 -9.09 -1.41 -3.71
N ILE A 214 -9.35 -2.67 -3.35
CA ILE A 214 -8.68 -3.35 -2.23
C ILE A 214 -7.17 -3.51 -2.41
N LYS A 215 -6.73 -3.80 -3.65
CA LYS A 215 -5.30 -4.02 -3.94
C LYS A 215 -4.47 -2.76 -3.64
N ALA A 216 -4.99 -1.58 -3.99
CA ALA A 216 -4.33 -0.32 -3.73
C ALA A 216 -4.25 -0.01 -2.23
N VAL A 217 -5.30 -0.35 -1.47
CA VAL A 217 -5.30 -0.21 -0.01
C VAL A 217 -4.26 -1.11 0.64
N GLN A 218 -4.21 -2.39 0.24
CA GLN A 218 -3.23 -3.34 0.77
C GLN A 218 -1.79 -2.89 0.47
N GLU A 219 -1.54 -2.39 -0.74
CA GLU A 219 -0.23 -1.84 -1.11
C GLU A 219 0.12 -0.58 -0.32
N TYR A 220 -0.84 0.32 -0.12
CA TYR A 220 -0.66 1.50 0.72
C TYR A 220 -0.32 1.13 2.16
N LEU A 221 -1.09 0.23 2.78
CA LEU A 221 -0.83 -0.24 4.13
C LEU A 221 0.54 -0.89 4.27
N LEU A 222 0.92 -1.76 3.32
CA LEU A 222 2.24 -2.39 3.31
C LEU A 222 3.35 -1.32 3.28
N LYS A 223 3.25 -0.33 2.39
CA LYS A 223 4.23 0.76 2.27
C LYS A 223 4.33 1.60 3.53
N GLU A 224 3.18 2.00 4.09
CA GLU A 224 3.14 2.84 5.29
C GLU A 224 3.68 2.12 6.53
N ILE A 225 3.27 0.87 6.77
CA ILE A 225 3.75 0.07 7.91
C ILE A 225 5.26 -0.16 7.76
N GLN A 226 5.72 -0.54 6.55
CA GLN A 226 7.15 -0.73 6.29
C GLN A 226 7.95 0.55 6.51
N ALA A 227 7.43 1.72 6.10
CA ALA A 227 8.09 3.01 6.29
C ALA A 227 8.27 3.34 7.77
N VAL A 228 7.27 3.05 8.61
CA VAL A 228 7.36 3.25 10.07
C VAL A 228 8.40 2.35 10.71
N TYR A 229 8.45 1.05 10.36
CA TYR A 229 9.49 0.18 10.91
C TYR A 229 10.90 0.57 10.43
N ARG A 230 11.03 0.96 9.16
CA ARG A 230 12.32 1.40 8.59
C ARG A 230 12.83 2.70 9.19
N SER A 231 11.95 3.68 9.45
CA SER A 231 12.35 4.95 10.09
C SER A 231 12.91 4.73 11.50
N GLN A 232 12.54 3.63 12.14
CA GLN A 232 13.01 3.20 13.47
C GLN A 232 14.21 2.24 13.40
N GLY A 233 14.75 2.00 12.20
CA GLY A 233 15.90 1.13 11.96
C GLY A 233 15.59 -0.36 12.00
N VAL A 234 14.33 -0.77 12.02
CA VAL A 234 13.92 -2.18 12.02
C VAL A 234 13.63 -2.63 10.59
N LYS A 235 14.37 -3.65 10.12
CA LYS A 235 14.11 -4.29 8.82
C LYS A 235 13.17 -5.48 9.02
N ILE A 236 11.91 -5.33 8.62
CA ILE A 236 10.92 -6.42 8.54
C ILE A 236 10.74 -6.81 7.08
N ASN A 237 10.58 -8.10 6.80
CA ASN A 237 10.26 -8.58 5.45
C ASN A 237 8.79 -8.34 5.12
N ASP A 238 8.52 -7.84 3.90
CA ASP A 238 7.18 -7.56 3.38
C ASP A 238 6.20 -8.74 3.59
N LYS A 239 6.64 -10.01 3.52
CA LYS A 239 5.76 -11.19 3.64
C LYS A 239 5.05 -11.30 4.98
N HIS A 240 5.71 -10.87 6.06
CA HIS A 240 5.10 -10.89 7.39
C HIS A 240 3.97 -9.86 7.47
N ILE A 241 4.20 -8.65 6.96
CA ILE A 241 3.19 -7.59 6.92
C ILE A 241 2.04 -8.00 5.99
N GLU A 242 2.31 -8.54 4.81
CA GLU A 242 1.29 -9.05 3.89
C GLU A 242 0.43 -10.14 4.53
N THR A 243 1.03 -11.04 5.32
CA THR A 243 0.32 -12.12 6.03
C THR A 243 -0.69 -11.55 7.01
N ILE A 244 -0.32 -10.50 7.76
CA ILE A 244 -1.24 -9.82 8.69
C ILE A 244 -2.28 -8.99 7.94
N ILE A 245 -1.90 -8.23 6.90
CA ILE A 245 -2.83 -7.43 6.08
C ILE A 245 -3.93 -8.32 5.47
N ARG A 246 -3.57 -9.53 5.03
CA ARG A 246 -4.54 -10.51 4.52
C ARG A 246 -5.59 -10.94 5.56
N GLN A 247 -5.32 -10.77 6.85
CA GLN A 247 -6.26 -11.11 7.94
C GLN A 247 -7.01 -9.90 8.49
N ILE A 248 -6.78 -8.68 7.99
CA ILE A 248 -7.51 -7.49 8.45
C ILE A 248 -8.97 -7.58 7.97
N ALA A 249 -9.85 -8.05 8.85
CA ALA A 249 -11.27 -8.27 8.57
C ALA A 249 -11.98 -7.04 8.00
N ARG A 250 -11.64 -5.83 8.49
CA ARG A 250 -12.26 -4.57 8.06
C ARG A 250 -12.09 -4.25 6.58
N LEU A 251 -11.09 -4.83 5.91
CA LEU A 251 -10.85 -4.66 4.48
C LEU A 251 -11.33 -5.83 3.64
N ASN A 252 -11.40 -7.03 4.23
CA ASN A 252 -11.69 -8.27 3.51
C ASN A 252 -13.14 -8.73 3.66
N MET A 253 -13.95 -8.03 4.44
CA MET A 253 -15.40 -8.25 4.47
C MET A 253 -16.06 -7.65 3.23
N ILE A 254 -16.94 -8.42 2.61
CA ILE A 254 -17.73 -8.02 1.45
C ILE A 254 -19.14 -7.76 1.94
N TYR A 255 -19.69 -6.61 1.58
CA TYR A 255 -21.08 -6.28 1.86
C TYR A 255 -22.00 -6.80 0.77
N VAL A 256 -22.95 -7.64 1.13
CA VAL A 256 -23.94 -8.22 0.23
C VAL A 256 -24.98 -7.17 -0.09
N ARG A 257 -24.83 -6.50 -1.23
CA ARG A 257 -25.79 -5.49 -1.70
C ARG A 257 -27.17 -6.06 -2.03
N SER A 258 -27.22 -7.25 -2.61
CA SER A 258 -28.45 -7.92 -3.00
C SER A 258 -28.19 -9.42 -3.06
N ALA A 259 -28.93 -10.17 -2.25
CA ALA A 259 -28.82 -11.62 -2.14
C ALA A 259 -29.22 -12.35 -3.43
N ARG A 260 -30.24 -11.84 -4.13
CA ARG A 260 -30.87 -12.51 -5.29
C ARG A 260 -31.13 -14.00 -4.98
N ASP A 261 -30.48 -14.90 -5.72
CA ASP A 261 -30.64 -16.36 -5.62
C ASP A 261 -29.66 -17.01 -4.62
N SER A 262 -28.85 -16.22 -3.90
CA SER A 262 -27.93 -16.74 -2.89
C SER A 262 -28.59 -16.87 -1.52
N GLU A 263 -28.03 -17.73 -0.66
CA GLU A 263 -28.46 -17.92 0.73
C GLU A 263 -28.00 -16.78 1.67
N LEU A 264 -27.33 -15.75 1.13
CA LEU A 264 -26.80 -14.63 1.90
C LEU A 264 -27.89 -13.62 2.25
N LEU A 265 -27.77 -12.96 3.40
CA LEU A 265 -28.68 -11.87 3.75
C LEU A 265 -28.24 -10.57 3.07
N SER A 266 -29.20 -9.83 2.52
CA SER A 266 -28.91 -8.50 1.97
C SER A 266 -28.61 -7.55 3.12
N GLY A 267 -27.42 -6.97 3.11
CA GLY A 267 -26.98 -6.03 4.11
C GLY A 267 -26.02 -6.57 5.18
N GLU A 268 -25.55 -7.81 5.03
CA GLU A 268 -24.43 -8.39 5.80
C GLU A 268 -23.10 -8.32 5.05
#